data_AF-A0A662HEB6-F1
#
_entry.id   AF-A0A662HEB6-F1
#
_cell.length_a   1.000
_cell.length_b   1.000
_cell.length_c   1.000
_cell.angle_alpha   90.00
_cell.angle_beta   90.00
_cell.angle_gamma   90.00
#
_symmetry.space_group_name_H-M   'P 1'
#
loop_
_entity.id
_entity.type
_entity.pdbx_description
1 polymer ?
#
loop_
_entity_poly.entity_id
_entity_poly.type
_entity_poly.pdbx_seq_one_letter_code
_entity_poly.pdbx_strand_id
1 'polypeptide(L)'
;MKRPKWLDEGEVRRARREAWKIVKESLRGERTDSLAAAIIELYRDVPRRSWIVRAVTRLLLGTVDRVTRRTWRVYGVPALGDWYAWYVVSLEGGKYVCSCFSTRWGHVRRKRICTHIAAVILRRRQRLIEEYLSSEPSTP
;
A
#
# COMPACT_ATOMS: atom_id res chain seq x y z
N MET A 1 18.72 -0.07 18.92
CA MET A 1 17.57 0.30 18.06
C MET A 1 17.33 -0.85 17.06
N LYS A 2 16.13 -1.45 17.01
CA LYS A 2 15.86 -2.58 16.09
C LYS A 2 15.82 -2.10 14.64
N ARG A 3 16.42 -2.85 13.72
CA ARG A 3 16.38 -2.55 12.28
C ARG A 3 14.92 -2.56 11.79
N PRO A 4 14.47 -1.57 11.02
CA PRO A 4 13.13 -1.57 10.45
C PRO A 4 12.86 -2.81 9.58
N LYS A 5 11.64 -3.36 9.67
CA LYS A 5 11.25 -4.60 8.96
C LYS A 5 11.46 -4.52 7.45
N TRP A 6 11.22 -3.37 6.84
CA TRP A 6 11.37 -3.17 5.39
C TRP A 6 12.82 -3.12 4.91
N LEU A 7 13.80 -3.07 5.82
CA LEU A 7 15.22 -3.19 5.48
C LEU A 7 15.73 -4.62 5.68
N ASP A 8 14.96 -5.52 6.28
CA ASP A 8 15.33 -6.92 6.49
C ASP A 8 14.78 -7.78 5.32
N GLU A 9 15.67 -8.42 4.56
CA GLU A 9 15.26 -9.21 3.39
C GLU A 9 14.41 -10.44 3.75
N GLY A 10 14.62 -11.03 4.92
CA GLY A 10 13.84 -12.15 5.43
C GLY A 10 12.40 -11.73 5.72
N GLU A 11 12.23 -10.59 6.38
CA GLU A 11 10.92 -9.96 6.61
C GLU A 11 10.23 -9.58 5.29
N VAL A 12 10.96 -8.96 4.35
CA VAL A 12 10.40 -8.61 3.04
C VAL A 12 9.94 -9.86 2.29
N ARG A 13 10.71 -10.95 2.33
CA ARG A 13 10.34 -12.22 1.68
C ARG A 13 9.11 -12.85 2.34
N ARG A 14 9.03 -12.85 3.68
CA ARG A 14 7.85 -13.31 4.42
C ARG A 14 6.62 -12.50 4.06
N ALA A 15 6.71 -11.17 4.16
CA ALA A 15 5.63 -10.24 3.84
C ALA A 15 5.16 -10.42 2.39
N ARG A 16 6.08 -10.66 1.45
CA ARG A 16 5.72 -10.88 0.04
C ARG A 16 4.98 -12.19 -0.19
N ARG A 17 5.34 -13.28 0.50
CA ARG A 17 4.59 -14.54 0.44
C ARG A 17 3.18 -14.38 1.00
N GLU A 18 3.07 -13.70 2.14
CA GLU A 18 1.77 -13.43 2.76
C GLU A 18 0.91 -12.53 1.89
N ALA A 19 1.48 -11.44 1.36
CA ALA A 19 0.80 -10.57 0.41
C ALA A 19 0.30 -11.33 -0.83
N TRP A 20 1.04 -12.33 -1.31
CA TRP A 20 0.60 -13.17 -2.42
C TRP A 20 -0.63 -14.01 -2.07
N LYS A 21 -0.64 -14.62 -0.88
CA LYS A 21 -1.78 -15.38 -0.35
C LYS A 21 -3.01 -14.48 -0.23
N ILE A 22 -2.90 -13.35 0.46
CA ILE A 22 -3.99 -12.37 0.64
C ILE A 22 -4.57 -11.93 -0.70
N VAL A 23 -3.72 -11.55 -1.66
CA VAL A 23 -4.19 -11.08 -2.97
C VAL A 23 -4.86 -12.21 -3.77
N LYS A 24 -4.35 -13.44 -3.68
CA LYS A 24 -4.97 -14.59 -4.35
C LYS A 24 -6.35 -14.89 -3.78
N GLU A 25 -6.47 -14.98 -2.47
CA GLU A 25 -7.75 -15.23 -1.76
C GLU A 25 -8.77 -14.14 -2.07
N SER A 26 -8.35 -12.86 -1.99
CA SER A 26 -9.21 -11.70 -2.29
C SER A 26 -9.77 -11.77 -3.72
N LEU A 27 -8.92 -12.06 -4.71
CA LEU A 27 -9.34 -12.11 -6.11
C LEU A 27 -10.18 -13.34 -6.46
N ARG A 28 -10.21 -14.36 -5.60
CA ARG A 28 -11.08 -15.54 -5.74
C ARG A 28 -12.40 -15.42 -4.99
N GLY A 29 -12.58 -14.34 -4.20
CA GLY A 29 -13.74 -14.19 -3.32
C GLY A 29 -13.69 -15.08 -2.08
N GLU A 30 -12.54 -15.71 -1.80
CA GLU A 30 -12.33 -16.53 -0.59
C GLU A 30 -12.16 -15.64 0.67
N ARG A 31 -11.96 -14.33 0.47
CA ARG A 31 -11.84 -13.31 1.51
C ARG A 31 -12.76 -12.14 1.19
N THR A 32 -13.53 -11.70 2.18
CA THR A 32 -14.55 -10.64 2.06
C THR A 32 -14.29 -9.45 2.98
N ASP A 33 -13.13 -9.44 3.66
CA ASP A 33 -12.73 -8.31 4.49
C ASP A 33 -12.50 -7.04 3.66
N SER A 34 -12.35 -5.92 4.36
CA SER A 34 -12.20 -4.63 3.72
C SER A 34 -10.92 -4.46 2.92
N LEU A 35 -9.86 -5.16 3.32
CA LEU A 35 -8.62 -5.20 2.56
C LEU A 35 -8.84 -5.92 1.23
N ALA A 36 -9.60 -7.02 1.22
CA ALA A 36 -10.00 -7.72 0.00
C ALA A 36 -10.84 -6.84 -0.93
N ALA A 37 -11.84 -6.13 -0.40
CA ALA A 37 -12.62 -5.16 -1.18
C ALA A 37 -11.70 -4.09 -1.82
N ALA A 38 -10.77 -3.56 -1.04
CA ALA A 38 -9.81 -2.57 -1.54
C ALA A 38 -8.84 -3.13 -2.60
N ILE A 39 -8.41 -4.38 -2.44
CA ILE A 39 -7.58 -5.10 -3.40
C ILE A 39 -8.35 -5.32 -4.71
N ILE A 40 -9.61 -5.74 -4.64
CA ILE A 40 -10.46 -6.00 -5.80
C ILE A 40 -10.65 -4.72 -6.61
N GLU A 41 -10.96 -3.61 -5.96
CA GLU A 41 -11.11 -2.32 -6.64
C GLU A 41 -9.80 -1.85 -7.29
N LEU A 42 -8.67 -1.90 -6.56
CA LEU A 42 -7.37 -1.58 -7.16
C LEU A 42 -7.01 -2.49 -8.33
N TYR A 43 -7.43 -3.76 -8.29
CA TYR A 43 -7.20 -4.70 -9.39
C TYR A 43 -8.06 -4.39 -10.62
N ARG A 44 -9.27 -3.85 -10.45
CA ARG A 44 -10.09 -3.34 -11.57
C ARG A 44 -9.38 -2.18 -12.28
N ASP A 45 -8.76 -1.27 -11.54
CA ASP A 45 -8.01 -0.14 -12.11
C ASP A 45 -6.64 -0.56 -12.67
N VAL A 46 -5.96 -1.49 -11.99
CA VAL A 46 -4.62 -1.98 -12.35
C VAL A 46 -4.60 -3.51 -12.29
N PRO A 47 -4.98 -4.20 -13.38
CA PRO A 47 -5.13 -5.67 -13.42
C PRO A 47 -3.78 -6.39 -13.52
N ARG A 48 -2.91 -6.17 -12.54
CA ARG A 48 -1.55 -6.74 -12.45
C ARG A 48 -1.32 -7.31 -11.06
N ARG A 49 -1.54 -8.62 -10.90
CA ARG A 49 -1.42 -9.30 -9.59
C ARG A 49 -0.08 -9.03 -8.90
N SER A 50 1.05 -9.14 -9.60
CA SER A 50 2.38 -8.88 -9.03
C SER A 50 2.56 -7.43 -8.54
N TRP A 51 1.89 -6.48 -9.18
CA TRP A 51 1.89 -5.07 -8.80
C TRP A 51 1.06 -4.84 -7.53
N ILE A 52 -0.11 -5.47 -7.42
CA ILE A 52 -0.95 -5.42 -6.22
C ILE A 52 -0.23 -6.10 -5.04
N VAL A 53 0.39 -7.27 -5.26
CA VAL A 53 1.21 -7.95 -4.25
C VAL A 53 2.31 -7.05 -3.71
N ARG A 54 2.97 -6.25 -4.57
CA ARG A 54 3.97 -5.27 -4.11
C ARG A 54 3.35 -4.19 -3.22
N ALA A 55 2.16 -3.68 -3.54
CA ALA A 55 1.47 -2.69 -2.72
C ALA A 55 1.04 -3.28 -1.36
N VAL A 56 0.50 -4.49 -1.33
CA VAL A 56 0.14 -5.20 -0.09
C VAL A 56 1.39 -5.54 0.74
N THR A 57 2.51 -5.92 0.10
CA THR A 57 3.78 -6.14 0.79
C THR A 57 4.23 -4.88 1.54
N ARG A 58 4.13 -3.70 0.91
CA ARG A 58 4.43 -2.41 1.54
C ARG A 58 3.54 -2.12 2.75
N LEU A 59 2.26 -2.45 2.65
CA LEU A 59 1.29 -2.32 3.76
C LEU A 59 1.69 -3.20 4.94
N LEU A 60 1.93 -4.50 4.69
CA LEU A 60 2.31 -5.47 5.73
C LEU A 60 3.64 -5.14 6.41
N LEU A 61 4.58 -4.56 5.66
CA LEU A 61 5.86 -4.08 6.21
C LEU A 61 5.71 -2.81 7.05
N GLY A 62 4.54 -2.18 7.08
CA GLY A 62 4.31 -0.95 7.85
C GLY A 62 5.03 0.27 7.27
N THR A 63 5.24 0.31 5.95
CA THR A 63 6.06 1.37 5.32
C THR A 63 5.34 2.71 5.16
N VAL A 64 4.04 2.79 5.46
CA VAL A 64 3.20 3.98 5.23
C VAL A 64 2.96 4.71 6.54
N ASP A 65 3.53 5.91 6.66
CA ASP A 65 3.34 6.82 7.79
C ASP A 65 2.51 8.03 7.35
N ARG A 66 1.47 8.36 8.11
CA ARG A 66 0.68 9.57 7.86
C ARG A 66 1.41 10.78 8.44
N VAL A 67 1.76 11.73 7.58
CA VAL A 67 2.43 12.99 7.98
C VAL A 67 1.38 14.06 8.27
N THR A 68 0.38 14.19 7.40
CA THR A 68 -0.77 15.10 7.58
C THR A 68 -2.07 14.40 7.17
N ARG A 69 -3.22 15.07 7.25
CA ARG A 69 -4.50 14.53 6.75
C ARG A 69 -4.47 14.15 5.26
N ARG A 70 -3.60 14.79 4.46
CA ARG A 70 -3.53 14.64 3.00
C ARG A 70 -2.15 14.23 2.50
N THR A 71 -1.21 13.91 3.40
CA THR A 71 0.18 13.60 3.05
C THR A 71 0.69 12.40 3.83
N TRP A 72 1.36 11.49 3.12
CA TRP A 72 1.94 10.27 3.66
C TRP A 72 3.41 10.17 3.24
N ARG A 73 4.23 9.70 4.17
CA ARG A 73 5.59 9.23 3.91
C ARG A 73 5.51 7.74 3.67
N VAL A 74 6.16 7.27 2.60
CA VAL A 74 6.26 5.84 2.29
C VAL A 74 7.74 5.47 2.29
N TYR A 75 8.19 4.67 3.24
CA TYR A 75 9.58 4.21 3.28
C TYR A 75 9.90 3.34 2.06
N GLY A 76 11.11 3.54 1.53
CA GLY A 76 11.65 2.77 0.44
C GLY A 76 12.03 1.36 0.89
N VAL A 77 11.75 0.40 0.02
CA VAL A 77 12.11 -1.01 0.20
C VAL A 77 13.06 -1.41 -0.93
N PRO A 78 14.39 -1.42 -0.70
CA PRO A 78 15.37 -1.76 -1.74
C PRO A 78 15.13 -3.13 -2.38
N ALA A 79 14.69 -4.12 -1.59
CA ALA A 79 14.32 -5.46 -2.08
C ALA A 79 13.07 -5.46 -2.99
N LEU A 80 12.30 -4.37 -3.03
CA LEU A 80 11.25 -4.14 -4.02
C LEU A 80 11.72 -3.23 -5.17
N GLY A 81 12.98 -2.81 -5.22
CA GLY A 81 13.54 -1.96 -6.28
C GLY A 81 13.31 -0.47 -6.08
N ASP A 82 13.14 -0.01 -4.84
CA ASP A 82 13.14 1.41 -4.52
C ASP A 82 14.58 1.94 -4.44
N TRP A 83 14.78 3.12 -5.04
CA TRP A 83 16.07 3.80 -5.09
C TRP A 83 16.26 4.80 -3.94
N TYR A 84 15.16 5.32 -3.39
CA TYR A 84 15.18 6.35 -2.35
C TYR A 84 14.72 5.77 -1.03
N ALA A 85 15.27 6.28 0.07
CA ALA A 85 14.93 5.84 1.43
C ALA A 85 13.46 6.07 1.80
N TRP A 86 12.80 7.04 1.16
CA TRP A 86 11.38 7.31 1.32
C TRP A 86 10.84 8.11 0.12
N TYR A 87 9.51 8.10 0.00
CA TYR A 87 8.74 8.84 -0.99
C TYR A 87 7.62 9.61 -0.29
N VAL A 88 7.17 10.71 -0.90
CA VAL A 88 5.98 11.45 -0.47
C VAL A 88 4.83 11.07 -1.37
N VAL A 89 3.69 10.78 -0.75
CA VAL A 89 2.40 10.71 -1.43
C VAL A 89 1.51 11.80 -0.86
N SER A 90 0.93 12.63 -1.71
CA SER A 90 -0.03 13.69 -1.34
C SER A 90 -1.36 13.48 -2.06
N LEU A 91 -2.44 13.99 -1.46
CA LEU A 91 -3.76 14.09 -2.08
C LEU A 91 -4.03 15.55 -2.45
N GLU A 92 -3.84 15.89 -3.72
CA GLU A 92 -3.93 17.24 -4.27
C GLU A 92 -5.12 17.32 -5.23
N GLY A 93 -6.08 18.21 -5.00
CA GLY A 93 -7.26 18.35 -5.87
C GLY A 93 -8.05 17.05 -6.10
N GLY A 94 -8.06 16.13 -5.12
CA GLY A 94 -8.71 14.82 -5.21
C GLY A 94 -7.89 13.74 -5.93
N LYS A 95 -6.67 14.05 -6.37
CA LYS A 95 -5.77 13.10 -7.05
C LYS A 95 -4.55 12.79 -6.20
N TYR A 96 -4.11 11.53 -6.22
CA TYR A 96 -2.87 11.15 -5.58
C TYR A 96 -1.67 11.52 -6.44
N VAL A 97 -0.68 12.16 -5.81
CA VAL A 97 0.60 12.50 -6.41
C VAL A 97 1.69 11.80 -5.61
N CYS A 98 2.69 11.23 -6.29
CA CYS A 98 3.83 10.60 -5.64
C CYS A 98 5.14 11.21 -6.13
N SER A 99 6.08 11.45 -5.21
CA SER A 99 7.42 11.93 -5.55
C SER A 99 8.22 10.92 -6.39
N CYS A 100 7.81 9.64 -6.47
CA CYS A 100 8.48 8.68 -7.36
C CYS A 100 8.31 9.01 -8.85
N PHE A 101 7.38 9.90 -9.21
CA PHE A 101 7.14 10.28 -10.61
C PHE A 101 8.15 11.29 -11.15
N SER A 102 8.87 12.02 -10.30
CA SER A 102 9.84 13.05 -10.72
C SER A 102 11.22 12.51 -11.08
N THR A 103 11.45 11.19 -11.00
CA THR A 103 12.77 10.58 -11.19
C THR A 103 12.85 9.74 -12.48
N ARG A 104 13.79 10.09 -13.38
CA ARG A 104 14.36 9.45 -14.62
C ARG A 104 13.50 8.57 -15.56
N TRP A 105 12.23 8.28 -15.27
CA TRP A 105 11.31 7.46 -16.08
C TRP A 105 9.86 7.99 -16.08
N GLY A 106 9.68 9.27 -15.72
CA GLY A 106 8.38 9.87 -15.37
C GLY A 106 7.43 10.19 -16.53
N HIS A 107 7.92 10.37 -17.77
CA HIS A 107 7.07 10.83 -18.88
C HIS A 107 6.09 9.78 -19.41
N VAL A 108 6.35 8.48 -19.25
CA VAL A 108 5.46 7.41 -19.76
C VAL A 108 4.37 7.01 -18.75
N ARG A 109 4.45 7.46 -17.47
CA ARG A 109 3.60 6.97 -16.37
C ARG A 109 2.69 8.01 -15.70
N ARG A 110 2.59 9.24 -16.23
CA ARG A 110 1.71 10.31 -15.70
C ARG A 110 0.22 9.94 -15.59
N LYS A 111 -0.21 8.80 -16.13
CA LYS A 111 -1.57 8.24 -16.01
C LYS A 111 -1.71 7.04 -15.05
N ARG A 112 -0.67 6.65 -14.28
CA ARG A 112 -0.66 5.38 -13.53
C ARG A 112 -0.42 5.55 -12.04
N ILE A 113 -1.30 4.94 -11.24
CA ILE A 113 -1.10 4.66 -9.81
C ILE A 113 0.22 3.89 -9.68
N CYS A 114 1.14 4.29 -8.78
CA CYS A 114 2.34 3.52 -8.42
C CYS A 114 2.10 2.68 -7.17
N THR A 115 2.98 1.71 -6.87
CA THR A 115 2.75 0.84 -5.70
C THR A 115 2.86 1.60 -4.37
N HIS A 116 3.52 2.77 -4.34
CA HIS A 116 3.51 3.66 -3.17
C HIS A 116 2.13 4.29 -2.97
N ILE A 117 1.49 4.80 -4.04
CA ILE A 117 0.12 5.33 -3.97
C ILE A 117 -0.86 4.23 -3.59
N ALA A 118 -0.77 3.05 -4.19
CA ALA A 118 -1.65 1.94 -3.82
C ALA A 118 -1.50 1.54 -2.35
N ALA A 119 -0.27 1.49 -1.81
CA ALA A 119 -0.07 1.22 -0.39
C ALA A 119 -0.76 2.26 0.50
N VAL A 120 -0.75 3.54 0.11
CA VAL A 120 -1.49 4.61 0.80
C VAL A 120 -3.00 4.41 0.70
N ILE A 121 -3.53 4.10 -0.49
CA ILE A 121 -4.97 3.81 -0.68
C ILE A 121 -5.41 2.67 0.23
N LEU A 122 -4.66 1.56 0.25
CA LEU A 122 -4.94 0.41 1.10
C LEU A 122 -4.91 0.78 2.58
N ARG A 123 -3.87 1.50 3.04
CA ARG A 123 -3.75 1.92 4.44
C ARG A 123 -4.88 2.84 4.88
N ARG A 124 -5.32 3.76 4.02
CA ARG A 124 -6.43 4.67 4.31
C ARG A 124 -7.74 3.90 4.51
N ARG A 125 -8.02 2.90 3.67
CA ARG A 125 -9.22 2.07 3.78
C ARG A 125 -9.21 1.23 5.04
N GLN A 126 -8.08 0.60 5.35
CA GLN A 126 -7.92 -0.15 6.60
C GLN A 126 -8.19 0.75 7.83
N ARG A 127 -7.60 1.94 7.86
CA ARG A 127 -7.76 2.87 8.98
C ARG A 127 -9.20 3.36 9.17
N LEU A 128 -9.91 3.70 8.09
CA LEU A 128 -11.33 4.11 8.19
C LEU A 128 -12.18 3.02 8.84
N ILE A 129 -11.80 1.76 8.64
CA ILE A 129 -12.54 0.61 9.15
C ILE A 129 -12.12 0.26 10.56
N GLU A 130 -10.83 0.39 10.89
CA GLU A 130 -10.37 0.37 12.28
C GLU A 130 -11.08 1.46 13.11
N GLU A 131 -11.20 2.68 12.59
CA GLU A 131 -11.93 3.79 13.24
C GLU A 131 -13.42 3.46 13.40
N TYR A 132 -14.09 2.91 12.36
CA TYR A 132 -15.50 2.50 12.43
C TYR A 132 -15.73 1.37 13.46
N LEU A 133 -14.94 0.30 13.41
CA LEU A 133 -15.04 -0.84 14.34
C LEU A 133 -14.71 -0.46 15.78
N SER A 134 -13.83 0.54 15.99
CA SER A 134 -13.53 1.08 17.32
C SER A 134 -14.58 2.08 17.81
N SER A 135 -15.52 2.47 16.96
CA SER A 135 -16.62 3.39 17.27
C SER A 135 -17.98 2.70 17.46
N GLU A 136 -18.06 1.38 17.21
CA GLU A 136 -19.25 0.61 17.60
C GLU A 136 -19.29 0.49 19.13
N PRO A 137 -20.36 0.94 19.81
CA PRO A 137 -20.52 0.67 21.23
C PRO A 137 -20.59 -0.84 21.40
N SER A 138 -19.76 -1.39 22.30
CA SER A 138 -19.84 -2.80 22.70
C SER A 138 -21.27 -3.09 23.15
N THR A 139 -22.01 -3.83 22.33
CA THR A 139 -23.37 -4.25 22.65
C THR A 139 -23.34 -5.02 23.98
N PRO A 140 -24.17 -4.65 24.97
CA PRO A 140 -24.23 -5.34 26.25
C PRO A 140 -24.67 -6.79 26.13
#